data_AF-A0A1F5BAK6-F1
#
_entry.id   AF-A0A1F5BAK6-F1
#
_cell.length_a   1.000
_cell.length_b   1.000
_cell.length_c   1.000
_cell.angle_alpha   90.00
_cell.angle_beta   90.00
_cell.angle_gamma   90.00
#
_symmetry.space_group_name_H-M   'P 1'
#
loop_
_entity.id
_entity.type
_entity.pdbx_description
1 polymer ?
#
loop_
_entity_poly.entity_id
_entity_poly.type
_entity_poly.pdbx_seq_one_letter_code
_entity_poly.pdbx_strand_id
1 'polypeptide(L)'
;MQVPVEREIYIRASRSFAVLTEAIQIFRSYLDPTTAPSAPEYYRARNFFKEGKAFYDQTVQDAKKLLGPIPIYAAKEFEAWRSQALIEKKIVVRGQTPEELRAELTSDDFIQTIMRPEEVDAYLQAHYEAQKTGKRKLANIKIRMALDKIATLVAEGQELQKTAQRKQQGLPI
;
A
#
# COMPACT_ATOMS: atom_id res chain seq x y z
N MET A 1 -5.68 25.92 2.82
CA MET A 1 -5.68 24.91 3.90
C MET A 1 -4.78 23.76 3.47
N GLN A 2 -3.61 23.59 4.06
CA GLN A 2 -2.79 22.39 3.84
C GLN A 2 -3.54 21.21 4.46
N VAL A 3 -3.97 20.26 3.62
CA VAL A 3 -4.42 18.96 4.14
C VAL A 3 -3.20 18.32 4.80
N PRO A 4 -3.28 17.88 6.06
CA PRO A 4 -2.14 17.24 6.72
C PRO A 4 -1.71 16.02 5.89
N VAL A 5 -0.42 15.93 5.54
CA VAL A 5 0.20 14.85 4.74
C VAL A 5 -0.18 13.46 5.28
N GLU A 6 -0.44 13.39 6.57
CA GLU A 6 -0.95 12.23 7.32
C GLU A 6 -2.28 11.69 6.78
N ARG A 7 -3.25 12.58 6.51
CA ARG A 7 -4.55 12.20 5.93
C ARG A 7 -4.40 11.81 4.46
N GLU A 8 -3.41 12.38 3.77
CA GLU A 8 -3.12 12.01 2.38
C GLU A 8 -2.59 10.58 2.26
N ILE A 9 -1.80 10.09 3.23
CA ILE A 9 -1.30 8.71 3.21
C ILE A 9 -2.45 7.70 3.16
N TYR A 10 -3.43 7.80 4.06
CA TYR A 10 -4.56 6.86 4.07
C TYR A 10 -5.43 6.95 2.82
N ILE A 11 -5.74 8.18 2.39
CA ILE A 11 -6.59 8.40 1.21
C ILE A 11 -5.90 7.85 -0.03
N ARG A 12 -4.62 8.17 -0.24
CA ARG A 12 -3.86 7.73 -1.41
C ARG A 12 -3.59 6.23 -1.38
N ALA A 13 -3.26 5.65 -0.23
CA ALA A 13 -3.10 4.20 -0.09
C ALA A 13 -4.41 3.45 -0.42
N SER A 14 -5.53 3.89 0.15
CA SER A 14 -6.84 3.25 -0.09
C SER A 14 -7.26 3.38 -1.55
N ARG A 15 -7.05 4.54 -2.17
CA ARG A 15 -7.32 4.76 -3.60
C ARG A 15 -6.41 3.91 -4.48
N SER A 16 -5.12 3.84 -4.15
CA SER A 16 -4.16 3.00 -4.86
C SER A 16 -4.60 1.54 -4.83
N PHE A 17 -4.94 1.02 -3.66
CA PHE A 17 -5.44 -0.35 -3.49
C PHE A 17 -6.67 -0.60 -4.38
N ALA A 18 -7.72 0.23 -4.26
CA ALA A 18 -8.96 0.06 -5.02
C ALA A 18 -8.73 0.09 -6.54
N VAL A 19 -7.99 1.10 -7.03
CA VAL A 19 -7.72 1.29 -8.46
C VAL A 19 -6.83 0.16 -9.02
N LEU A 20 -5.83 -0.30 -8.27
CA LEU A 20 -4.98 -1.43 -8.67
C LEU A 20 -5.76 -2.74 -8.71
N THR A 21 -6.62 -3.00 -7.72
CA THR A 21 -7.50 -4.17 -7.72
C THR A 21 -8.42 -4.18 -8.94
N GLU A 22 -9.03 -3.04 -9.27
CA GLU A 22 -9.85 -2.92 -10.49
C GLU A 22 -9.02 -3.16 -11.76
N ALA A 23 -7.84 -2.54 -11.87
CA ALA A 23 -6.95 -2.74 -13.01
C ALA A 23 -6.56 -4.22 -13.20
N ILE A 24 -6.22 -4.92 -12.12
CA ILE A 24 -5.90 -6.35 -12.13
C ILE A 24 -7.09 -7.19 -12.60
N GLN A 25 -8.29 -6.90 -12.11
CA GLN A 25 -9.50 -7.60 -12.55
C GLN A 25 -9.78 -7.41 -14.04
N ILE A 26 -9.62 -6.18 -14.55
CA ILE A 26 -9.79 -5.89 -15.98
C ILE A 26 -8.71 -6.59 -16.80
N PHE A 27 -7.44 -6.59 -16.36
CA PHE A 27 -6.38 -7.33 -17.06
C PHE A 27 -6.67 -8.83 -17.12
N ARG A 28 -7.08 -9.44 -16.01
CA ARG A 28 -7.44 -10.87 -15.97
C ARG A 28 -8.60 -11.19 -16.92
N SER A 29 -9.62 -10.35 -16.95
CA SER A 29 -10.77 -10.48 -17.86
C SER A 29 -10.36 -10.29 -19.33
N TYR A 30 -9.49 -9.32 -19.60
CA TYR A 30 -8.95 -9.09 -20.94
C TYR A 30 -8.09 -10.27 -21.43
N LEU A 31 -7.38 -10.94 -20.53
CA LEU A 31 -6.56 -12.11 -20.85
C LEU A 31 -7.38 -13.38 -21.12
N ASP A 32 -8.68 -13.39 -20.82
CA ASP A 32 -9.57 -14.50 -21.18
C ASP A 32 -9.50 -14.81 -22.69
N PRO A 33 -9.36 -16.07 -23.12
CA PRO A 33 -9.23 -16.43 -24.54
C PRO A 33 -10.36 -15.92 -25.44
N THR A 34 -11.56 -15.70 -24.88
CA THR A 34 -12.73 -15.22 -25.62
C THR A 34 -12.67 -13.72 -25.93
N THR A 35 -11.89 -12.95 -25.17
CA THR A 35 -11.74 -11.50 -25.38
C THR A 35 -10.82 -11.23 -26.56
N ALA A 36 -11.27 -10.39 -27.50
CA ALA A 36 -10.47 -10.04 -28.68
C ALA A 36 -9.21 -9.23 -28.32
N PRO A 37 -8.08 -9.41 -29.02
CA PRO A 37 -6.87 -8.58 -28.85
C PRO A 37 -7.07 -7.07 -29.04
N SER A 38 -8.08 -6.66 -29.80
CA SER A 38 -8.41 -5.25 -30.06
C SER A 38 -9.36 -4.64 -29.02
N ALA A 39 -9.74 -5.40 -27.99
CA ALA A 39 -10.76 -4.98 -27.04
C ALA A 39 -10.27 -3.78 -26.18
N PRO A 40 -11.14 -2.78 -25.92
CA PRO A 40 -10.76 -1.53 -25.24
C PRO A 40 -10.32 -1.72 -23.78
N GLU A 41 -10.65 -2.86 -23.17
CA GLU A 41 -10.33 -3.26 -21.80
C GLU A 41 -8.84 -3.19 -21.53
N TYR A 42 -7.97 -3.48 -22.52
CA TYR A 42 -6.52 -3.33 -22.38
C TYR A 42 -6.14 -1.90 -22.00
N TYR A 43 -6.62 -0.90 -22.75
CA TYR A 43 -6.29 0.50 -22.52
C TYR A 43 -6.91 1.02 -21.23
N ARG A 44 -8.13 0.55 -20.90
CA ARG A 44 -8.76 0.84 -19.62
C ARG A 44 -7.90 0.31 -18.46
N ALA A 45 -7.58 -0.98 -18.44
CA ALA A 45 -6.74 -1.58 -17.41
C ALA A 45 -5.38 -0.88 -17.27
N ARG A 46 -4.73 -0.57 -18.40
CA ARG A 46 -3.45 0.15 -18.41
C ARG A 46 -3.54 1.55 -17.78
N ASN A 47 -4.61 2.29 -18.06
CA ASN A 47 -4.80 3.63 -17.48
C ASN A 47 -5.06 3.57 -15.99
N PHE A 48 -5.96 2.67 -15.54
CA PHE A 48 -6.20 2.43 -14.12
C PHE A 48 -4.91 1.99 -13.42
N PHE A 49 -4.16 1.05 -14.01
CA PHE A 49 -2.90 0.59 -13.44
C PHE A 49 -1.88 1.73 -13.27
N LYS A 50 -1.73 2.59 -14.29
CA LYS A 50 -0.85 3.75 -14.24
C LYS A 50 -1.26 4.71 -13.11
N GLU A 51 -2.55 4.99 -12.97
CA GLU A 51 -3.09 5.86 -11.92
C GLU A 51 -2.88 5.26 -10.52
N GLY A 52 -3.28 4.00 -10.33
CA GLY A 52 -3.12 3.28 -9.06
C GLY A 52 -1.66 3.21 -8.62
N LYS A 53 -0.74 2.98 -9.55
CA LYS A 53 0.71 2.99 -9.29
C LYS A 53 1.20 4.39 -8.91
N ALA A 54 0.71 5.45 -9.56
CA ALA A 54 1.09 6.82 -9.20
C ALA A 54 0.67 7.18 -7.76
N PHE A 55 -0.53 6.76 -7.33
CA PHE A 55 -0.94 6.90 -5.94
C PHE A 55 -0.05 6.13 -4.97
N TYR A 56 0.34 4.89 -5.31
CA TYR A 56 1.29 4.10 -4.52
C TYR A 56 2.64 4.81 -4.37
N ASP A 57 3.24 5.20 -5.50
CA ASP A 57 4.57 5.84 -5.52
C ASP A 57 4.57 7.12 -4.65
N GLN A 58 3.51 7.93 -4.74
CA GLN A 58 3.37 9.13 -3.92
C GLN A 58 3.18 8.79 -2.43
N THR A 59 2.37 7.79 -2.10
CA THR A 59 2.17 7.33 -0.72
C THR A 59 3.48 6.85 -0.10
N VAL A 60 4.31 6.13 -0.86
CA VAL A 60 5.64 5.69 -0.42
C VAL A 60 6.55 6.88 -0.11
N GLN A 61 6.52 7.93 -0.94
CA GLN A 61 7.31 9.15 -0.69
C GLN A 61 6.86 9.85 0.58
N ASP A 62 5.55 10.00 0.78
CA ASP A 62 4.97 10.67 1.95
C ASP A 62 5.26 9.87 3.23
N ALA A 63 5.10 8.55 3.18
CA ALA A 63 5.45 7.64 4.28
C ALA A 63 6.95 7.71 4.61
N LYS A 64 7.84 7.82 3.61
CA LYS A 64 9.29 8.00 3.85
C LYS A 64 9.60 9.31 4.55
N LYS A 65 8.96 10.41 4.15
CA LYS A 65 9.14 11.73 4.80
C LYS A 65 8.68 11.70 6.26
N LEU A 66 7.55 11.05 6.52
CA LEU A 66 6.91 11.07 7.83
C LEU A 66 7.50 10.03 8.81
N LEU A 67 7.75 8.81 8.34
CA LEU A 67 8.15 7.66 9.17
C LEU A 67 9.63 7.29 9.03
N GLY A 68 10.35 7.94 8.12
CA GLY A 68 11.77 7.74 7.91
C GLY A 68 12.64 8.36 9.01
N PRO A 69 13.97 8.17 8.90
CA PRO A 69 14.91 8.82 9.81
C PRO A 69 14.75 10.34 9.74
N ILE A 70 14.79 10.99 10.90
CA ILE A 70 14.77 12.45 10.97
C ILE A 70 16.10 12.96 10.40
N PRO A 71 16.10 13.97 9.52
CA PRO A 71 17.34 14.60 9.10
C PRO A 71 18.14 15.13 10.29
N ILE A 72 19.46 15.00 10.26
CA ILE A 72 20.37 15.39 11.37
C ILE A 72 20.21 16.89 11.73
N TYR A 73 19.81 17.71 10.77
CA TYR A 73 19.61 19.15 10.91
C TYR A 73 18.23 19.55 11.44
N ALA A 74 17.32 18.61 11.71
CA ALA A 74 15.99 18.95 12.19
C ALA A 74 16.03 19.44 13.65
N ALA A 75 15.22 20.46 13.96
CA ALA A 75 15.06 20.97 15.32
C ALA A 75 14.40 19.93 16.24
N LYS A 76 14.71 19.94 17.55
CA LYS A 76 14.16 18.98 18.52
C LYS A 76 12.63 19.09 18.62
N GLU A 77 12.10 20.30 18.46
CA GLU A 77 10.67 20.60 18.45
C GLU A 77 9.95 19.88 17.31
N PHE A 78 10.64 19.67 16.17
CA PHE A 78 10.09 18.93 15.03
C PHE A 78 9.93 17.44 15.34
N GLU A 79 10.87 16.84 16.09
CA GLU A 79 10.76 15.43 16.48
C GLU A 79 9.58 15.19 17.43
N ALA A 80 9.41 16.07 18.42
CA ALA A 80 8.29 16.02 19.35
C ALA A 80 6.95 16.23 18.62
N TRP A 81 6.86 17.26 17.78
CA TRP A 81 5.68 17.53 16.96
C TRP A 81 5.32 16.34 16.07
N ARG A 82 6.29 15.77 15.35
CA ARG A 82 6.06 14.64 14.45
C ARG A 82 5.55 13.41 15.20
N SER A 83 6.15 13.11 16.35
CA SER A 83 5.73 11.97 17.17
C SER A 83 4.30 12.14 17.69
N GLN A 84 3.94 13.35 18.14
CA GLN A 84 2.59 13.67 18.57
C GLN A 84 1.58 13.58 17.41
N ALA A 85 1.91 14.15 16.25
CA ALA A 85 1.06 14.09 15.06
C ALA A 85 0.80 12.66 14.61
N LEU A 86 1.81 11.79 14.64
CA LEU A 86 1.68 10.37 14.31
C LEU A 86 0.70 9.64 15.22
N ILE A 87 0.70 9.95 16.51
CA ILE A 87 -0.20 9.35 17.50
C ILE A 87 -1.63 9.89 17.32
N GLU A 88 -1.78 11.22 17.23
CA GLU A 88 -3.09 11.88 17.09
C GLU A 88 -3.82 11.44 15.81
N LYS A 89 -3.07 11.21 14.73
CA LYS A 89 -3.61 10.75 13.44
C LYS A 89 -3.71 9.23 13.34
N LYS A 90 -3.42 8.49 14.43
CA LYS A 90 -3.45 7.01 14.49
C LYS A 90 -2.58 6.33 13.44
N ILE A 91 -1.49 6.97 13.00
CA ILE A 91 -0.57 6.42 11.99
C ILE A 91 0.31 5.32 12.56
N VAL A 92 0.69 5.47 13.81
CA VAL A 92 1.49 4.49 14.53
C VAL A 92 0.62 3.62 15.42
N VAL A 93 1.03 2.37 15.57
CA VAL A 93 0.42 1.42 16.51
C VAL A 93 0.97 1.59 17.92
N ARG A 94 0.20 1.17 18.91
CA ARG A 94 0.61 1.16 20.32
C ARG A 94 0.91 -0.24 20.85
N GLY A 95 0.29 -1.27 20.27
CA GLY A 95 0.48 -2.66 20.68
C GLY A 95 1.95 -3.05 20.69
N GLN A 96 2.36 -3.74 21.76
CA GLN A 96 3.73 -4.23 21.96
C GLN A 96 3.81 -5.74 21.84
N THR A 97 2.68 -6.45 21.87
CA THR A 97 2.61 -7.91 21.65
C THR A 97 1.90 -8.24 20.33
N PRO A 98 2.09 -9.44 19.76
CA PRO A 98 1.35 -9.87 18.58
C PRO A 98 -0.17 -9.82 18.77
N GLU A 99 -0.65 -10.17 19.96
CA GLU A 99 -2.09 -10.19 20.28
C GLU A 99 -2.67 -8.78 20.35
N GLU A 100 -1.96 -7.84 20.99
CA GLU A 100 -2.35 -6.43 21.03
C GLU A 100 -2.36 -5.82 19.63
N LEU A 101 -1.30 -6.07 18.84
CA LEU A 101 -1.19 -5.58 17.47
C LEU A 101 -2.27 -6.15 16.57
N ARG A 102 -2.59 -7.44 16.72
CA ARG A 102 -3.69 -8.08 16.00
C ARG A 102 -5.00 -7.37 16.32
N ALA A 103 -5.35 -7.22 17.59
CA ALA A 103 -6.58 -6.55 18.00
C ALA A 103 -6.65 -5.10 17.49
N GLU A 104 -5.57 -4.34 17.62
CA GLU A 104 -5.46 -2.96 17.13
C GLU A 104 -5.60 -2.87 15.60
N LEU A 105 -4.85 -3.69 14.84
CA LEU A 105 -4.81 -3.61 13.37
C LEU A 105 -6.07 -4.15 12.71
N THR A 106 -6.68 -5.21 13.27
CA THR A 106 -7.92 -5.78 12.73
C THR A 106 -9.14 -4.93 13.02
N SER A 107 -9.08 -4.05 14.03
CA SER A 107 -10.12 -3.06 14.33
C SER A 107 -9.88 -1.69 13.69
N ASP A 108 -8.76 -1.51 12.98
CA ASP A 108 -8.41 -0.25 12.34
C ASP A 108 -9.13 -0.06 11.00
N ASP A 109 -9.98 0.98 10.91
CA ASP A 109 -10.79 1.30 9.72
C ASP A 109 -9.95 1.39 8.44
N PHE A 110 -8.73 1.92 8.51
CA PHE A 110 -7.85 2.05 7.35
C PHE A 110 -7.27 0.71 6.93
N ILE A 111 -6.85 -0.14 7.87
CA ILE A 111 -6.34 -1.47 7.53
C ILE A 111 -7.45 -2.35 6.94
N GLN A 112 -8.66 -2.29 7.48
CA GLN A 112 -9.81 -3.03 6.96
C GLN A 112 -10.16 -2.71 5.50
N THR A 113 -9.78 -1.53 4.98
CA THR A 113 -10.02 -1.18 3.58
C THR A 113 -9.00 -1.79 2.61
N ILE A 114 -7.87 -2.29 3.11
CA ILE A 114 -6.74 -2.78 2.29
C ILE A 114 -6.47 -4.27 2.53
N MET A 115 -6.74 -4.77 3.74
CA MET A 115 -6.37 -6.11 4.16
C MET A 115 -7.50 -6.79 4.92
N ARG A 116 -7.62 -8.09 4.69
CA ARG A 116 -8.49 -8.96 5.48
C ARG A 116 -7.82 -9.34 6.81
N PRO A 117 -8.60 -9.70 7.85
CA PRO A 117 -8.04 -10.10 9.14
C PRO A 117 -6.99 -11.22 9.03
N GLU A 118 -7.20 -12.20 8.16
CA GLU A 118 -6.26 -13.33 7.99
C GLU A 118 -4.93 -12.87 7.38
N GLU A 119 -4.95 -11.84 6.53
CA GLU A 119 -3.74 -11.26 5.94
C GLU A 119 -2.95 -10.45 6.98
N VAL A 120 -3.65 -9.76 7.89
CA VAL A 120 -3.02 -9.07 9.03
C VAL A 120 -2.30 -10.08 9.91
N ASP A 121 -2.96 -11.20 10.23
CA ASP A 121 -2.39 -12.26 11.06
C ASP A 121 -1.15 -12.89 10.45
N ALA A 122 -1.23 -13.26 9.16
CA ALA A 122 -0.09 -13.81 8.43
C ALA A 122 1.08 -12.81 8.40
N TYR A 123 0.80 -11.52 8.19
CA TYR A 123 1.83 -10.49 8.16
C TYR A 123 2.51 -10.32 9.53
N LEU A 124 1.73 -10.27 10.62
CA LEU A 124 2.28 -10.18 11.98
C LEU A 124 3.16 -11.38 12.30
N GLN A 125 2.71 -12.60 12.00
CA GLN A 125 3.51 -13.81 12.22
C GLN A 125 4.84 -13.78 11.46
N ALA A 126 4.83 -13.33 10.21
CA ALA A 126 6.03 -13.29 9.37
C ALA A 126 7.03 -12.18 9.77
N HIS A 127 6.55 -11.06 10.34
CA HIS A 127 7.36 -9.85 10.45
C HIS A 127 7.54 -9.29 11.86
N TYR A 128 6.74 -9.71 12.84
CA TYR A 128 6.76 -9.12 14.18
C TYR A 128 8.15 -9.18 14.83
N GLU A 129 8.80 -10.35 14.91
CA GLU A 129 10.10 -10.51 15.57
C GLU A 129 11.22 -9.70 14.90
N ALA A 130 11.24 -9.71 13.56
CA ALA A 130 12.20 -8.93 12.78
C ALA A 130 12.01 -7.41 12.96
N GLN A 131 10.79 -6.96 13.24
CA GLN A 131 10.50 -5.55 13.50
C GLN A 131 10.74 -5.15 14.95
N LYS A 132 10.59 -6.07 15.90
CA LYS A 132 10.89 -5.81 17.31
C LYS A 132 12.39 -5.63 17.55
N THR A 133 13.22 -6.43 16.87
CA THR A 133 14.68 -6.47 17.09
C THR A 133 15.49 -5.72 16.04
N GLY A 134 14.87 -5.38 14.91
CA GLY A 134 15.54 -4.73 13.78
C GLY A 134 15.66 -3.21 13.88
N LYS A 135 16.26 -2.61 12.85
CA LYS A 135 16.41 -1.14 12.71
C LYS A 135 15.08 -0.41 12.47
N ARG A 136 13.99 -1.13 12.25
CA ARG A 136 12.68 -0.58 11.87
C ARG A 136 11.81 -0.49 13.12
N LYS A 137 11.21 0.67 13.40
CA LYS A 137 10.29 0.83 14.53
C LYS A 137 9.02 -0.02 14.35
N LEU A 138 8.69 -0.83 15.35
CA LEU A 138 7.45 -1.62 15.41
C LEU A 138 6.20 -0.72 15.34
N ALA A 139 6.25 0.46 15.96
CA ALA A 139 5.20 1.47 15.89
C ALA A 139 4.78 1.83 14.45
N ASN A 140 5.66 1.66 13.46
CA ASN A 140 5.40 1.98 12.06
C ASN A 140 4.88 0.77 11.24
N ILE A 141 4.58 -0.36 11.88
CA ILE A 141 4.19 -1.61 11.21
C ILE A 141 2.92 -1.45 10.37
N LYS A 142 1.93 -0.69 10.85
CA LYS A 142 0.65 -0.43 10.17
C LYS A 142 0.84 0.07 8.74
N ILE A 143 1.56 1.17 8.57
CA ILE A 143 1.79 1.76 7.24
C ILE A 143 2.64 0.84 6.36
N ARG A 144 3.64 0.18 6.95
CA ARG A 144 4.51 -0.74 6.19
C ARG A 144 3.72 -1.91 5.63
N MET A 145 2.89 -2.52 6.47
CA MET A 145 2.02 -3.63 6.10
C MET A 145 1.08 -3.24 4.95
N ALA A 146 0.43 -2.08 5.05
CA ALA A 146 -0.43 -1.58 3.97
C ALA A 146 0.35 -1.32 2.66
N LEU A 147 1.55 -0.71 2.74
CA LEU A 147 2.39 -0.47 1.58
C LEU A 147 2.91 -1.76 0.94
N ASP A 148 3.31 -2.75 1.74
CA ASP A 148 3.76 -4.05 1.26
C ASP A 148 2.61 -4.77 0.52
N LYS A 149 1.39 -4.71 1.06
CA LYS A 149 0.20 -5.25 0.37
C LYS A 149 -0.08 -4.55 -0.96
N ILE A 150 0.04 -3.23 -1.03
CA ILE A 150 -0.15 -2.50 -2.30
C ILE A 150 1.01 -2.82 -3.27
N ALA A 151 2.23 -3.00 -2.77
CA ALA A 151 3.38 -3.39 -3.58
C ALA A 151 3.18 -4.75 -4.27
N THR A 152 2.53 -5.71 -3.60
CA THR A 152 2.21 -7.00 -4.26
C THR A 152 1.21 -6.83 -5.39
N LEU A 153 0.20 -5.95 -5.24
CA LEU A 153 -0.72 -5.60 -6.34
C LEU A 153 -0.01 -4.89 -7.49
N VAL A 154 0.95 -4.01 -7.20
CA VAL A 154 1.76 -3.36 -8.24
C VAL A 154 2.56 -4.40 -9.02
N ALA A 155 3.22 -5.33 -8.34
CA ALA A 155 3.99 -6.38 -8.98
C ALA A 155 3.10 -7.29 -9.84
N GLU A 156 1.95 -7.73 -9.30
CA GLU A 156 0.99 -8.53 -10.05
C GLU A 156 0.47 -7.79 -11.30
N GLY A 157 0.07 -6.53 -11.13
CA GLY A 157 -0.40 -5.70 -12.25
C GLY A 157 0.67 -5.49 -13.33
N GLN A 158 1.94 -5.39 -12.96
CA GLN A 158 3.06 -5.32 -13.93
C GLN A 158 3.17 -6.59 -14.77
N GLU A 159 3.11 -7.76 -14.14
CA GLU A 159 3.18 -9.03 -14.87
C GLU A 159 1.96 -9.21 -15.78
N LEU A 160 0.76 -8.93 -15.28
CA LEU A 160 -0.46 -8.96 -16.09
C LEU A 160 -0.42 -7.98 -17.26
N GLN A 161 0.10 -6.77 -17.05
CA GLN A 161 0.25 -5.78 -18.12
C GLN A 161 1.19 -6.29 -19.22
N LYS A 162 2.30 -6.95 -18.88
CA LYS A 162 3.23 -7.53 -19.86
C LYS A 162 2.53 -8.60 -20.70
N THR A 163 1.81 -9.52 -20.06
CA THR A 163 1.08 -10.58 -20.77
C THR A 163 -0.05 -9.99 -21.63
N ALA A 164 -0.80 -9.02 -21.11
CA ALA A 164 -1.87 -8.35 -21.85
C ALA A 164 -1.33 -7.58 -23.06
N GLN A 165 -0.15 -6.97 -22.94
CA GLN A 165 0.52 -6.32 -24.06
C GLN A 165 0.90 -7.31 -25.16
N ARG A 166 1.39 -8.51 -24.81
CA ARG A 166 1.67 -9.57 -25.79
C ARG A 166 0.41 -9.96 -26.56
N LYS A 167 -0.69 -10.23 -25.84
CA LYS A 167 -2.00 -10.51 -26.47
C LYS A 167 -2.43 -9.39 -27.41
N GLN A 168 -2.34 -8.12 -26.98
CA GLN A 168 -2.71 -6.95 -27.76
C GLN A 168 -1.90 -6.81 -29.06
N GLN A 169 -0.65 -7.28 -29.06
CA GLN A 169 0.23 -7.32 -30.23
C GLN A 169 0.03 -8.57 -31.11
N GLY A 170 -0.91 -9.45 -30.76
CA GLY A 170 -1.11 -10.74 -31.44
C GLY A 170 0.00 -11.76 -31.17
N LEU A 171 0.80 -11.55 -30.12
CA LEU A 171 1.87 -12.46 -29.73
C LEU A 171 1.33 -13.57 -28.81
N PRO A 172 2.00 -14.74 -28.77
CA PRO A 172 1.66 -15.82 -27.83
C PRO A 172 1.78 -15.34 -26.38
N ILE A 173 0.78 -15.67 -25.56
CA ILE A 173 0.72 -15.42 -24.11
C ILE A 173 1.16 -16.63 -23.30
#